data_AF-A0A4Y7M6X7-F1
#
_entry.id   AF-A0A4Y7M6X7-F1
#
_cell.length_a   1.000
_cell.length_b   1.000
_cell.length_c   1.000
_cell.angle_alpha   90.00
_cell.angle_beta   90.00
_cell.angle_gamma   90.00
#
_symmetry.space_group_name_H-M   'P 1'
#
loop_
_entity.id
_entity.type
_entity.pdbx_description
1 polymer ?
#
loop_
_entity_poly.entity_id
_entity_poly.type
_entity_poly.pdbx_seq_one_letter_code
_entity_poly.pdbx_strand_id
1 'polypeptide(L)'
;MAGSSGRYVKTKGSNPFFDEDDDVDDDEFLKRAPNRFNNFGGKLANSLSGGSNSFQPLDGEENTNSAEERRRQLLLEKQKIEERTLQASGRAKGVLYETEQIGISTAEDLVRQREQLERTGNRLDEMNNSLRTSERHIQNIKSVFSSVRNYFSKPSEPLKNSPDGSLLKNNTSSSNLSKVLEQSSSQFDRDSPSQQQHPALRMKGLENDFSHKPLSNVDEQLEQDLGDMSLSLSRLKGLAQGLSTELEDQNTLIDRLQTGADKADWRIQRQNKDMERLLKK
;
A
#
# COMPACT_ATOMS: atom_id res chain seq x y z
N MET A 1 -22.97 -43.47 -10.17
CA MET A 1 -22.58 -43.04 -11.52
C MET A 1 -22.49 -41.51 -11.49
N ALA A 2 -21.26 -40.99 -11.33
CA ALA A 2 -20.54 -40.17 -12.32
C ALA A 2 -21.22 -38.79 -12.50
N GLY A 3 -20.69 -37.66 -12.04
CA GLY A 3 -19.30 -37.22 -12.00
C GLY A 3 -18.91 -36.68 -13.38
N SER A 4 -19.12 -35.38 -13.64
CA SER A 4 -18.57 -34.70 -14.82
C SER A 4 -17.98 -33.36 -14.42
N SER A 5 -16.66 -33.32 -14.47
CA SER A 5 -15.78 -32.22 -14.13
C SER A 5 -15.52 -31.36 -15.36
N GLY A 6 -15.99 -30.11 -15.38
CA GLY A 6 -15.59 -29.10 -16.35
C GLY A 6 -14.29 -28.43 -15.90
N ARG A 7 -13.16 -28.90 -16.42
CA ARG A 7 -11.82 -28.33 -16.18
C ARG A 7 -11.68 -27.01 -16.94
N TYR A 8 -11.50 -25.89 -16.24
CA TYR A 8 -10.94 -24.68 -16.84
C TYR A 8 -9.43 -24.83 -16.93
N VAL A 9 -8.94 -25.14 -18.12
CA VAL A 9 -7.50 -25.10 -18.44
C VAL A 9 -7.17 -23.65 -18.79
N LYS A 10 -6.46 -22.96 -17.89
CA LYS A 10 -5.80 -21.68 -18.18
C LYS A 10 -4.58 -21.96 -19.04
N THR A 11 -4.64 -21.61 -20.33
CA THR A 11 -3.45 -21.47 -21.18
C THR A 11 -2.72 -20.19 -20.78
N LYS A 12 -1.40 -20.27 -20.70
CA LYS A 12 -0.50 -19.16 -20.39
C LYS A 12 -0.36 -18.28 -21.63
N GLY A 13 -0.58 -16.97 -21.51
CA GLY A 13 -0.06 -15.99 -22.47
C GLY A 13 -0.95 -14.83 -22.91
N SER A 14 -2.20 -14.71 -22.48
CA SER A 14 -3.05 -13.58 -22.91
C SER A 14 -2.86 -12.36 -22.00
N ASN A 15 -2.36 -11.27 -22.58
CA ASN A 15 -2.51 -9.92 -22.04
C ASN A 15 -3.99 -9.51 -22.22
N PRO A 16 -4.66 -8.99 -21.18
CA PRO A 16 -6.09 -8.63 -21.25
C PRO A 16 -6.39 -7.36 -22.08
N PHE A 17 -5.42 -6.91 -22.88
CA PHE A 17 -5.50 -5.70 -23.71
C PHE A 17 -5.35 -5.99 -25.21
N PHE A 18 -5.00 -7.22 -25.58
CA PHE A 18 -4.79 -7.62 -26.96
C PHE A 18 -5.36 -9.03 -27.13
N ASP A 19 -6.65 -9.10 -27.45
CA ASP A 19 -7.25 -10.31 -28.00
C ASP A 19 -6.91 -10.34 -29.50
N GLU A 20 -6.30 -11.43 -29.96
CA GLU A 20 -5.96 -11.68 -31.38
C GLU A 20 -7.21 -11.86 -32.28
N ASP A 21 -8.41 -11.75 -31.71
CA ASP A 21 -9.69 -11.76 -32.45
C ASP A 21 -10.20 -10.34 -32.78
N ASP A 22 -9.48 -9.27 -32.35
CA ASP A 22 -9.76 -7.86 -32.66
C ASP A 22 -8.87 -7.36 -33.82
N ASP A 23 -8.66 -8.20 -34.84
CA ASP A 23 -8.21 -7.71 -36.13
C ASP A 23 -9.30 -6.78 -36.68
N VAL A 24 -9.04 -5.48 -36.57
CA VAL A 24 -9.88 -4.42 -37.12
C VAL A 24 -10.04 -4.69 -38.61
N ASP A 25 -11.22 -5.19 -39.01
CA ASP A 25 -11.54 -5.48 -40.40
C ASP A 25 -11.28 -4.23 -41.25
N ASP A 26 -10.24 -4.28 -42.06
CA ASP A 26 -9.70 -3.16 -42.85
C ASP A 26 -10.83 -2.50 -43.67
N ASP A 27 -11.78 -3.33 -44.13
CA ASP A 27 -12.95 -2.93 -44.91
C ASP A 27 -14.00 -2.17 -44.09
N GLU A 28 -14.12 -2.44 -42.78
CA GLU A 28 -14.99 -1.69 -41.87
C GLU A 28 -14.33 -0.37 -41.43
N PHE A 29 -13.01 -0.36 -41.23
CA PHE A 29 -12.25 0.85 -40.93
C PHE A 29 -12.27 1.85 -42.10
N LEU A 30 -12.10 1.38 -43.34
CA LEU A 30 -12.22 2.22 -44.55
C LEU A 30 -13.63 2.79 -44.76
N LYS A 31 -14.68 2.09 -44.30
CA LYS A 31 -16.07 2.58 -44.38
C LYS A 31 -16.41 3.58 -43.27
N ARG A 32 -15.75 3.50 -42.12
CA ARG A 32 -15.96 4.41 -40.97
C ARG A 32 -15.03 5.62 -40.96
N ALA A 33 -14.01 5.66 -41.83
CA ALA A 33 -13.17 6.84 -41.99
C ALA A 33 -14.01 8.05 -42.45
N PRO A 34 -14.04 9.16 -41.70
CA PRO A 34 -14.69 10.37 -42.17
C PRO A 34 -13.90 10.88 -43.39
N ASN A 35 -14.53 10.90 -44.56
CA ASN A 35 -13.98 11.46 -45.79
C ASN A 35 -13.54 12.92 -45.56
N ARG A 36 -12.28 13.10 -45.19
CA ARG A 36 -11.64 14.38 -44.88
C ARG A 36 -10.54 14.74 -45.87
N PHE A 37 -10.55 14.19 -47.08
CA PHE A 37 -9.72 14.68 -48.18
C PHE A 37 -10.39 14.44 -49.53
N ASN A 38 -11.18 15.44 -49.95
CA ASN A 38 -11.45 15.88 -51.34
C ASN A 38 -12.84 16.50 -51.47
N ASN A 39 -13.12 17.62 -50.77
CA ASN A 39 -14.25 18.46 -51.14
C ASN A 39 -14.09 19.96 -50.85
N PHE A 40 -12.87 20.43 -50.56
CA PHE A 40 -12.58 21.87 -50.35
C PHE A 40 -12.58 22.72 -51.65
N GLY A 41 -12.97 22.15 -52.80
CA GLY A 41 -12.99 22.87 -54.08
C GLY A 41 -14.21 22.64 -54.97
N GLY A 42 -15.26 21.95 -54.49
CA GLY A 42 -16.36 21.49 -55.36
C GLY A 42 -17.75 22.09 -55.09
N LYS A 43 -17.95 22.76 -53.96
CA LYS A 43 -19.29 23.25 -53.54
C LYS A 43 -19.44 24.78 -53.50
N LEU A 44 -18.37 25.52 -53.79
CA LEU A 44 -18.41 26.99 -53.97
C LEU A 44 -18.49 27.41 -55.45
N ALA A 45 -18.29 26.49 -56.39
CA ALA A 45 -18.32 26.79 -57.82
C ALA A 45 -19.70 26.62 -58.46
N ASN A 46 -20.64 25.93 -57.79
CA ASN A 46 -22.00 25.73 -58.31
C ASN A 46 -23.02 26.77 -57.78
N SER A 47 -22.59 27.73 -56.95
CA SER A 47 -23.44 28.80 -56.41
C SER A 47 -23.24 30.15 -57.10
N LEU A 48 -22.48 30.21 -58.21
CA LEU A 48 -22.21 31.43 -58.97
C LEU A 48 -22.77 31.41 -60.40
N SER A 49 -23.56 30.39 -60.75
CA SER A 49 -24.21 30.30 -62.07
C SER A 49 -25.63 29.79 -61.94
N GLY A 50 -26.60 30.70 -62.11
CA GLY A 50 -28.01 30.37 -62.29
C GLY A 50 -28.91 31.13 -61.34
N GLY A 51 -29.38 32.29 -61.79
CA GLY A 51 -30.35 33.10 -61.05
C GLY A 51 -31.69 32.40 -60.87
N SER A 52 -32.24 32.50 -59.66
CA SER A 52 -33.65 32.77 -59.40
C SER A 52 -33.82 33.01 -57.90
N ASN A 53 -34.14 34.25 -57.53
CA ASN A 53 -34.58 34.57 -56.19
C ASN A 53 -35.98 33.97 -55.99
N SER A 54 -36.05 32.78 -55.38
CA SER A 54 -37.29 32.24 -54.81
C SER A 54 -37.09 32.13 -53.31
N PHE A 55 -37.54 33.16 -52.59
CA PHE A 55 -37.72 33.12 -51.15
C PHE A 55 -38.87 32.13 -50.86
N GLN A 56 -38.52 30.89 -50.50
CA GLN A 56 -39.45 29.97 -49.84
C GLN A 56 -39.23 30.07 -48.33
N PRO A 57 -40.26 30.47 -47.55
CA PRO A 57 -40.16 30.43 -46.09
C PRO A 57 -40.05 28.97 -45.67
N LEU A 58 -39.01 28.63 -44.91
CA LEU A 58 -38.88 27.34 -44.24
C LEU A 58 -39.97 27.23 -43.16
N ASP A 59 -40.96 26.41 -43.45
CA ASP A 59 -41.89 25.74 -42.56
C ASP A 59 -41.11 24.82 -41.60
N GLY A 60 -40.55 25.44 -40.56
CA GLY A 60 -39.61 24.84 -39.59
C GLY A 60 -40.22 24.39 -38.25
N GLU A 61 -41.46 23.94 -38.20
CA GLU A 61 -42.14 23.57 -36.94
C GLU A 61 -42.03 22.07 -36.59
N GLU A 62 -41.81 21.16 -37.55
CA GLU A 62 -41.71 19.72 -37.25
C GLU A 62 -40.30 19.27 -36.84
N ASN A 63 -39.25 19.94 -37.33
CA ASN A 63 -37.85 19.56 -37.07
C ASN A 63 -37.32 20.09 -35.72
N THR A 64 -37.97 21.12 -35.15
CA THR A 64 -37.66 21.66 -33.81
C THR A 64 -38.09 20.70 -32.72
N ASN A 65 -39.28 20.09 -32.84
CA ASN A 65 -39.82 19.13 -31.88
C ASN A 65 -38.90 17.90 -31.69
N SER A 66 -38.36 17.34 -32.79
CA SER A 66 -37.42 16.20 -32.72
C SER A 66 -36.05 16.57 -32.10
N ALA A 67 -35.58 17.80 -32.32
CA ALA A 67 -34.33 18.29 -31.75
C ALA A 67 -34.47 18.60 -30.24
N GLU A 68 -35.61 19.15 -29.83
CA GLU A 68 -35.94 19.41 -28.43
C GLU A 68 -36.11 18.11 -27.63
N GLU A 69 -36.75 17.09 -28.20
CA GLU A 69 -36.90 15.78 -27.56
C GLU A 69 -35.54 15.07 -27.36
N ARG A 70 -34.66 15.10 -28.37
CA ARG A 70 -33.28 14.61 -28.23
C ARG A 70 -32.50 15.37 -27.17
N ARG A 71 -32.64 16.69 -27.10
CA ARG A 71 -32.00 17.51 -26.05
C ARG A 71 -32.49 17.11 -24.66
N ARG A 72 -33.79 16.84 -24.50
CA ARG A 72 -34.37 16.38 -23.22
C ARG A 72 -33.83 15.00 -22.83
N GLN A 73 -33.71 14.08 -23.78
CA GLN A 73 -33.12 12.76 -23.53
C GLN A 73 -31.66 12.86 -23.06
N LEU A 74 -30.85 13.70 -23.72
CA LEU A 74 -29.46 13.94 -23.34
C LEU A 74 -29.34 14.57 -21.94
N LEU A 75 -30.26 15.45 -21.54
CA LEU A 75 -30.25 16.04 -20.20
C LEU A 75 -30.59 15.01 -19.12
N LEU A 76 -31.56 14.13 -19.37
CA LEU A 76 -31.89 13.02 -18.45
C LEU A 76 -30.73 12.04 -18.32
N GLU A 77 -30.08 11.72 -19.43
CA GLU A 77 -28.89 10.86 -19.42
C GLU A 77 -27.75 11.51 -18.64
N LYS A 78 -27.48 12.80 -18.85
CA LYS A 78 -26.49 13.56 -18.09
C LYS A 78 -26.75 13.48 -16.59
N GLN A 79 -27.98 13.76 -16.14
CA GLN A 79 -28.34 13.69 -14.72
C GLN A 79 -28.13 12.30 -14.12
N LYS A 80 -28.48 11.26 -14.88
CA LYS A 80 -28.29 9.86 -14.45
C LYS A 80 -26.81 9.50 -14.29
N ILE A 81 -25.95 10.01 -15.17
CA ILE A 81 -24.50 9.81 -15.09
C ILE A 81 -23.92 10.57 -13.89
N GLU A 82 -24.35 11.81 -13.70
CA GLU A 82 -23.98 12.66 -12.55
C GLU A 82 -24.31 11.96 -11.22
N GLU A 83 -25.55 11.48 -11.04
CA GLU A 83 -25.99 10.80 -9.81
C GLU A 83 -25.19 9.52 -9.55
N ARG A 84 -24.98 8.69 -10.58
CA ARG A 84 -24.21 7.44 -10.45
C ARG A 84 -22.76 7.71 -10.09
N THR A 85 -22.16 8.76 -10.67
CA THR A 85 -20.78 9.16 -10.39
C THR A 85 -20.63 9.63 -8.95
N LEU A 86 -21.54 10.47 -8.48
CA LEU A 86 -21.55 10.95 -7.09
C LEU A 86 -21.73 9.78 -6.11
N GLN A 87 -22.65 8.86 -6.40
CA GLN A 87 -22.86 7.68 -5.57
C GLN A 87 -21.63 6.75 -5.56
N ALA A 88 -20.95 6.59 -6.71
CA ALA A 88 -19.72 5.81 -6.79
C ALA A 88 -18.58 6.45 -5.98
N SER A 89 -18.44 7.78 -6.06
CA SER A 89 -17.49 8.57 -5.28
C SER A 89 -17.71 8.38 -3.77
N GLY A 90 -18.97 8.51 -3.32
CA GLY A 90 -19.32 8.32 -1.90
C GLY A 90 -19.00 6.91 -1.38
N ARG A 91 -19.23 5.87 -2.19
CA ARG A 91 -18.83 4.49 -1.83
C ARG A 91 -17.32 4.35 -1.74
N ALA A 92 -16.57 4.87 -2.73
CA ALA A 92 -15.12 4.80 -2.76
C ALA A 92 -14.50 5.50 -1.54
N LYS A 93 -15.02 6.68 -1.17
CA LYS A 93 -14.63 7.40 0.04
C LYS A 93 -14.86 6.59 1.31
N GLY A 94 -16.01 5.93 1.44
CA GLY A 94 -16.29 5.02 2.56
C GLY A 94 -15.29 3.86 2.66
N VAL A 95 -15.00 3.21 1.53
CA VAL A 95 -14.00 2.12 1.47
C VAL A 95 -12.61 2.61 1.84
N LEU A 96 -12.21 3.81 1.40
CA LEU A 96 -10.91 4.38 1.73
C LEU A 96 -10.75 4.64 3.23
N TYR A 97 -11.79 5.17 3.90
CA TYR A 97 -11.75 5.35 5.35
C TYR A 97 -11.70 4.04 6.12
N GLU A 98 -12.48 3.03 5.71
CA GLU A 98 -12.42 1.70 6.30
C GLU A 98 -11.03 1.08 6.13
N THR A 99 -10.47 1.20 4.91
CA THR A 99 -9.11 0.71 4.61
C THR A 99 -8.07 1.43 5.46
N GLU A 100 -8.21 2.74 5.67
CA GLU A 100 -7.32 3.53 6.52
C GLU A 100 -7.38 3.07 7.97
N GLN A 101 -8.59 2.86 8.51
CA GLN A 101 -8.77 2.37 9.87
C GLN A 101 -8.16 0.97 10.06
N ILE A 102 -8.37 0.06 9.11
CA ILE A 102 -7.76 -1.27 9.12
C ILE A 102 -6.23 -1.15 9.04
N GLY A 103 -5.71 -0.26 8.19
CA GLY A 103 -4.28 0.03 8.06
C GLY A 103 -3.65 0.53 9.36
N ILE A 104 -4.33 1.42 10.09
CA ILE A 104 -3.89 1.92 11.40
C ILE A 104 -3.86 0.79 12.42
N SER A 105 -4.93 0.00 12.54
CA SER A 105 -4.97 -1.15 13.47
C SER A 105 -3.88 -2.17 13.15
N THR A 106 -3.62 -2.41 11.86
CA THR A 106 -2.53 -3.31 11.41
C THR A 106 -1.17 -2.75 11.81
N ALA A 107 -0.96 -1.43 11.69
CA ALA A 107 0.28 -0.79 12.12
C ALA A 107 0.50 -0.93 13.64
N GLU A 108 -0.55 -0.74 14.45
CA GLU A 108 -0.48 -0.96 15.90
C GLU A 108 -0.10 -2.40 16.25
N ASP A 109 -0.69 -3.38 15.55
CA ASP A 109 -0.37 -4.80 15.75
C ASP A 109 1.08 -5.11 15.38
N LEU A 110 1.59 -4.57 14.27
CA LEU A 110 3.00 -4.74 13.92
C LEU A 110 3.94 -4.15 14.97
N VAL A 111 3.63 -2.97 15.53
CA VAL A 111 4.43 -2.38 16.62
C VAL A 111 4.44 -3.30 17.85
N ARG A 112 3.28 -3.85 18.23
CA ARG A 112 3.19 -4.82 19.34
C ARG A 112 3.99 -6.10 19.05
N GLN A 113 3.94 -6.61 17.82
CA GLN A 113 4.69 -7.80 17.41
C GLN A 113 6.21 -7.55 17.47
N ARG A 114 6.68 -6.39 17.00
CA ARG A 114 8.09 -6.00 17.13
C ARG A 114 8.57 -6.01 18.57
N GLU A 115 7.80 -5.44 19.50
CA GLU A 115 8.16 -5.46 20.92
C GLU A 115 8.32 -6.89 21.45
N GLN A 116 7.44 -7.82 21.02
CA GLN A 116 7.55 -9.23 21.40
C GLN A 116 8.80 -9.89 20.81
N LEU A 117 9.14 -9.59 19.56
CA LEU A 117 10.35 -10.09 18.92
C LEU A 117 11.62 -9.54 19.62
N GLU A 118 11.65 -8.26 19.97
CA GLU A 118 12.77 -7.65 20.71
C GLU A 118 12.94 -8.25 22.11
N ARG A 119 11.83 -8.44 22.84
CA ARG A 119 11.84 -9.14 24.14
C ARG A 119 12.35 -10.57 24.00
N THR A 120 11.97 -11.27 22.93
CA THR A 120 12.45 -12.63 22.65
C THR A 120 13.95 -12.63 22.35
N GLY A 121 14.44 -11.63 21.62
CA GLY A 121 15.87 -11.47 21.33
C GLY A 121 16.70 -11.25 22.58
N ASN A 122 16.26 -10.34 23.45
CA ASN A 122 16.93 -10.09 24.73
C ASN A 122 16.99 -11.36 25.59
N ARG A 123 15.89 -12.14 25.64
CA ARG A 123 15.86 -13.42 26.36
C ARG A 123 16.81 -14.47 25.76
N LEU A 124 16.94 -14.53 24.44
CA LEU A 124 17.89 -15.42 23.78
C LEU A 124 19.34 -15.02 24.06
N ASP A 125 19.65 -13.72 24.08
CA ASP A 125 20.98 -13.22 24.43
C ASP A 125 21.32 -13.50 25.90
N GLU A 126 20.38 -13.27 26.81
CA GLU A 126 20.50 -13.66 28.22
C GLU A 126 20.74 -15.16 28.38
N MET A 127 19.97 -15.99 27.67
CA MET A 127 20.13 -17.44 27.67
C MET A 127 21.51 -17.83 27.16
N ASN A 128 21.98 -17.26 26.06
CA ASN A 128 23.28 -17.55 25.49
C ASN A 128 24.44 -17.11 26.41
N ASN A 129 24.30 -16.01 27.15
CA ASN A 129 25.25 -15.56 28.17
C ASN A 129 25.22 -16.46 29.42
N SER A 130 24.02 -16.83 29.88
CA SER A 130 23.82 -17.78 30.98
C SER A 130 24.46 -19.12 30.65
N LEU A 131 24.22 -19.66 29.46
CA LEU A 131 24.84 -20.89 28.97
C LEU A 131 26.37 -20.77 28.94
N ARG A 132 26.94 -19.63 28.52
CA ARG A 132 28.40 -19.46 28.57
C ARG A 132 28.96 -19.54 29.99
N THR A 133 28.23 -18.98 30.95
CA THR A 133 28.60 -19.04 32.38
C THR A 133 28.42 -20.47 32.92
N SER A 134 27.33 -21.15 32.56
CA SER A 134 27.07 -22.55 32.87
C SER A 134 28.15 -23.48 32.31
N GLU A 135 28.63 -23.26 31.09
CA GLU A 135 29.74 -24.01 30.51
C GLU A 135 31.00 -23.89 31.36
N ARG A 136 31.33 -22.68 31.81
CA ARG A 136 32.47 -22.43 32.71
C ARG A 136 32.30 -23.15 34.04
N HIS A 137 31.11 -23.13 34.63
CA HIS A 137 30.83 -23.88 35.86
C HIS A 137 30.97 -25.39 35.65
N ILE A 138 30.43 -25.93 34.56
CA ILE A 138 30.57 -27.35 34.20
C ILE A 138 32.05 -27.73 34.02
N GLN A 139 32.85 -26.88 33.37
CA GLN A 139 34.29 -27.10 33.22
C GLN A 139 35.03 -27.07 34.57
N ASN A 140 34.70 -26.11 35.45
CA ASN A 140 35.25 -26.07 36.80
C ASN A 140 34.89 -27.35 37.58
N ILE A 141 33.63 -27.81 37.51
CA ILE A 141 33.17 -29.03 38.16
C ILE A 141 33.92 -30.26 37.62
N LYS A 142 34.05 -30.39 36.29
CA LYS A 142 34.88 -31.42 35.65
C LYS A 142 36.31 -31.41 36.21
N SER A 143 36.89 -30.21 36.39
CA SER A 143 38.26 -30.06 36.91
C SER A 143 38.38 -30.46 38.39
N VAL A 144 37.41 -30.13 39.24
CA VAL A 144 37.42 -30.45 40.69
C VAL A 144 37.20 -31.95 40.92
N PHE A 145 36.25 -32.58 40.21
CA PHE A 145 36.06 -34.03 40.29
C PHE A 145 37.26 -34.80 39.73
N SER A 146 37.88 -34.30 38.65
CA SER A 146 39.13 -34.87 38.13
C SER A 146 40.28 -34.68 39.12
N SER A 147 40.40 -33.51 39.76
CA SER A 147 41.44 -33.27 40.75
C SER A 147 41.24 -34.14 41.98
N VAL A 148 40.03 -34.32 42.52
CA VAL A 148 39.81 -35.24 43.67
C VAL A 148 40.23 -36.67 43.33
N ARG A 149 39.93 -37.16 42.11
CA ARG A 149 40.39 -38.47 41.64
C ARG A 149 41.92 -38.53 41.43
N ASN A 150 42.54 -37.43 41.01
CA ASN A 150 43.99 -37.34 40.82
C ASN A 150 44.76 -37.16 42.15
N TYR A 151 44.19 -36.43 43.11
CA TYR A 151 44.70 -36.26 44.49
C TYR A 151 44.66 -37.58 45.26
N PHE A 152 43.71 -38.47 44.97
CA PHE A 152 43.71 -39.84 45.46
C PHE A 152 44.73 -40.76 44.74
N SER A 153 45.46 -40.24 43.75
CA SER A 153 46.39 -41.06 42.95
C SER A 153 47.79 -40.47 42.69
N LYS A 154 48.13 -39.20 43.05
CA LYS A 154 49.51 -38.63 43.20
C LYS A 154 49.50 -37.09 43.46
N PRO A 155 50.57 -36.47 44.01
CA PRO A 155 50.63 -35.03 44.32
C PRO A 155 51.27 -34.18 43.18
N SER A 156 50.75 -32.99 42.88
CA SER A 156 51.49 -31.84 42.31
C SER A 156 50.71 -30.51 42.31
N GLU A 157 51.47 -29.42 42.27
CA GLU A 157 51.29 -28.01 42.71
C GLU A 157 50.25 -27.11 41.97
N PRO A 158 49.90 -25.91 42.51
CA PRO A 158 48.81 -25.07 42.01
C PRO A 158 49.24 -23.93 41.06
N LEU A 159 48.42 -23.61 40.05
CA LEU A 159 48.49 -22.39 39.22
C LEU A 159 47.16 -21.63 39.23
N LYS A 160 47.26 -20.29 39.37
CA LYS A 160 46.20 -19.28 39.43
C LYS A 160 45.61 -18.94 38.05
N ASN A 161 44.30 -18.67 37.98
CA ASN A 161 43.66 -17.96 36.86
C ASN A 161 42.48 -17.10 37.36
N SER A 162 42.31 -15.88 36.82
CA SER A 162 41.08 -15.08 36.88
C SER A 162 40.91 -14.29 35.58
N PRO A 163 39.71 -14.22 34.98
CA PRO A 163 39.39 -13.28 33.90
C PRO A 163 38.31 -12.27 34.36
N ASP A 164 38.54 -11.02 34.00
CA ASP A 164 37.64 -9.89 34.19
C ASP A 164 36.68 -9.75 32.99
N GLY A 165 35.42 -9.41 33.28
CA GLY A 165 34.33 -9.31 32.31
C GLY A 165 33.97 -7.86 32.06
N SER A 166 33.86 -7.46 30.79
CA SER A 166 33.30 -6.17 30.41
C SER A 166 31.90 -6.32 29.82
N LEU A 167 31.00 -5.52 30.38
CA LEU A 167 29.58 -5.37 30.07
C LEU A 167 29.42 -4.55 28.78
N LEU A 168 28.56 -5.02 27.86
CA LEU A 168 28.12 -4.24 26.72
C LEU A 168 26.74 -3.63 26.97
N LYS A 169 26.64 -2.36 26.58
CA LYS A 169 25.57 -1.42 26.80
C LYS A 169 24.57 -1.51 25.64
N ASN A 170 23.32 -1.85 25.96
CA ASN A 170 22.22 -1.88 24.99
C ASN A 170 21.85 -0.46 24.55
N ASN A 171 21.91 -0.20 23.24
CA ASN A 171 21.30 0.95 22.61
C ASN A 171 19.90 0.56 22.14
N THR A 172 18.89 1.08 22.81
CA THR A 172 17.49 1.05 22.37
C THR A 172 17.33 1.99 21.18
N SER A 173 17.11 1.43 20.00
CA SER A 173 16.84 2.18 18.77
C SER A 173 15.33 2.34 18.65
N SER A 174 14.80 3.53 18.92
CA SER A 174 13.38 3.83 18.70
C SER A 174 13.06 3.80 17.21
N SER A 175 12.06 3.00 16.83
CA SER A 175 11.69 2.77 15.43
C SER A 175 11.04 4.01 14.80
N ASN A 176 11.29 4.23 13.51
CA ASN A 176 10.71 5.34 12.75
C ASN A 176 9.18 5.24 12.64
N LEU A 177 8.60 4.06 12.84
CA LEU A 177 7.16 3.84 12.80
C LEU A 177 6.44 4.55 13.96
N SER A 178 7.03 4.53 15.16
CA SER A 178 6.47 5.27 16.31
C SER A 178 6.34 6.77 16.01
N LYS A 179 7.28 7.34 15.25
CA LYS A 179 7.24 8.74 14.81
C LYS A 179 6.17 8.98 13.75
N VAL A 180 5.98 8.04 12.82
CA VAL A 180 4.93 8.14 11.79
C VAL A 180 3.53 8.02 12.41
N LEU A 181 3.36 7.14 13.40
CA LEU A 181 2.10 6.96 14.14
C LEU A 181 1.74 8.21 14.97
N GLU A 182 2.73 8.83 15.59
CA GLU A 182 2.55 10.10 16.33
C GLU A 182 2.21 11.26 15.38
N GLN A 183 2.79 11.26 14.18
CA GLN A 183 2.49 12.25 13.15
C GLN A 183 1.10 12.06 12.52
N SER A 184 0.63 10.82 12.34
CA SER A 184 -0.74 10.56 11.86
C SER A 184 -1.79 10.90 12.92
N SER A 185 -1.49 10.67 14.20
CA SER A 185 -2.41 10.94 15.31
C SER A 185 -2.61 12.45 15.53
N SER A 186 -1.55 13.24 15.37
CA SER A 186 -1.60 14.71 15.53
C SER A 186 -2.28 15.47 14.38
N GLN A 187 -2.64 14.77 13.30
CA GLN A 187 -3.32 15.37 12.15
C GLN A 187 -4.86 15.36 12.27
N PHE A 188 -5.41 14.58 13.22
CA PHE A 188 -6.87 14.53 13.48
C PHE A 188 -7.40 15.75 14.27
N ASP A 189 -6.54 16.47 14.99
CA ASP A 189 -6.94 17.64 15.82
C ASP A 189 -6.76 19.01 15.12
N ARG A 190 -6.42 19.03 13.82
CA ARG A 190 -6.20 20.27 13.05
C ARG A 190 -7.32 20.62 12.06
N ASP A 191 -8.45 19.94 12.13
CA ASP A 191 -9.66 20.33 11.39
C ASP A 191 -10.40 21.48 12.10
N SER A 192 -9.73 22.62 12.18
CA SER A 192 -10.38 23.92 12.38
C SER A 192 -10.17 24.74 11.09
N PRO A 193 -11.21 25.01 10.29
CA PRO A 193 -11.08 25.71 9.03
C PRO A 193 -11.00 27.20 9.31
N SER A 194 -9.83 27.66 9.76
CA SER A 194 -9.58 29.08 9.87
C SER A 194 -8.12 29.40 9.55
N GLN A 195 -7.99 30.28 8.55
CA GLN A 195 -6.78 30.95 8.09
C GLN A 195 -5.94 30.22 7.04
N GLN A 196 -6.23 30.51 5.77
CA GLN A 196 -5.39 31.41 4.96
C GLN A 196 -5.91 31.44 3.50
N GLN A 197 -6.91 32.29 3.24
CA GLN A 197 -7.22 32.74 1.88
C GLN A 197 -6.91 34.23 1.83
N HIS A 198 -5.84 34.60 1.11
CA HIS A 198 -5.35 35.97 1.02
C HIS A 198 -6.38 36.89 0.31
N PRO A 199 -6.67 38.09 0.86
CA PRO A 199 -7.66 39.02 0.30
C PRO A 199 -7.26 39.63 -1.06
N ALA A 200 -6.03 39.40 -1.53
CA ALA A 200 -5.53 39.89 -2.82
C ALA A 200 -6.13 39.16 -4.05
N LEU A 201 -6.81 38.02 -3.86
CA LEU A 201 -7.44 37.26 -4.96
C LEU A 201 -8.92 37.61 -5.21
N ARG A 202 -9.50 38.52 -4.41
CA ARG A 202 -10.92 38.93 -4.57
C ARG A 202 -11.14 40.11 -5.53
N MET A 203 -10.08 40.78 -5.98
CA MET A 203 -10.18 42.03 -6.74
C MET A 203 -9.60 41.89 -8.16
N LYS A 204 -10.17 40.98 -8.97
CA LYS A 204 -10.03 41.05 -10.43
C LYS A 204 -11.32 40.59 -11.10
N GLY A 205 -12.39 41.34 -10.85
CA GLY A 205 -13.52 41.41 -11.75
C GLY A 205 -13.13 42.28 -12.95
N LEU A 206 -12.75 41.64 -14.06
CA LEU A 206 -12.92 42.19 -15.40
C LEU A 206 -12.83 41.05 -16.42
N GLU A 207 -14.02 40.67 -16.90
CA GLU A 207 -14.28 40.30 -18.30
C GLU A 207 -13.69 38.96 -18.80
N ASN A 208 -14.48 37.90 -18.62
CA ASN A 208 -14.53 36.81 -19.59
C ASN A 208 -15.95 36.24 -19.63
N ASP A 209 -16.84 37.01 -20.26
CA ASP A 209 -18.27 36.76 -20.41
C ASP A 209 -18.58 35.78 -21.57
N PHE A 210 -17.77 34.73 -21.70
CA PHE A 210 -17.98 33.66 -22.66
C PHE A 210 -17.68 32.29 -22.03
N SER A 211 -18.75 31.65 -21.55
CA SER A 211 -18.85 30.20 -21.27
C SER A 211 -18.53 29.70 -19.86
N HIS A 212 -19.11 30.31 -18.82
CA HIS A 212 -19.40 29.59 -17.57
C HIS A 212 -20.91 29.41 -17.43
N LYS A 213 -21.40 28.28 -17.95
CA LYS A 213 -22.68 27.71 -17.51
C LYS A 213 -22.63 27.53 -15.98
N PRO A 214 -23.74 27.60 -15.24
CA PRO A 214 -23.72 27.19 -13.84
C PRO A 214 -23.29 25.72 -13.81
N LEU A 215 -22.04 25.48 -13.43
CA LEU A 215 -21.52 24.15 -13.15
C LEU A 215 -22.38 23.63 -11.99
N SER A 216 -22.95 22.45 -12.19
CA SER A 216 -23.92 21.83 -11.29
C SER A 216 -23.29 21.66 -9.91
N ASN A 217 -24.08 21.81 -8.83
CA ASN A 217 -23.66 21.46 -7.46
C ASN A 217 -23.02 20.06 -7.37
N VAL A 218 -23.33 19.18 -8.33
CA VAL A 218 -22.75 17.85 -8.50
C VAL A 218 -21.26 17.92 -8.82
N ASP A 219 -20.82 18.79 -9.73
CA ASP A 219 -19.41 18.89 -10.12
C ASP A 219 -18.56 19.39 -8.94
N GLU A 220 -19.05 20.38 -8.18
CA GLU A 220 -18.39 20.88 -6.98
C GLU A 220 -18.29 19.80 -5.88
N GLN A 221 -19.37 19.07 -5.64
CA GLN A 221 -19.38 17.96 -4.68
C GLN A 221 -18.43 16.82 -5.11
N LEU A 222 -18.38 16.52 -6.41
CA LEU A 222 -17.48 15.51 -6.95
C LEU A 222 -16.02 15.94 -6.80
N GLU A 223 -15.68 17.20 -7.08
CA GLU A 223 -14.33 17.73 -6.90
C GLU A 223 -13.90 17.68 -5.42
N GLN A 224 -14.81 18.02 -4.50
CA GLN A 224 -14.57 17.88 -3.07
C GLN A 224 -14.30 16.42 -2.67
N ASP A 225 -15.14 15.48 -3.09
CA ASP A 225 -14.95 14.06 -2.76
C ASP A 225 -13.67 13.50 -3.38
N LEU A 226 -13.32 13.90 -4.61
CA LEU A 226 -12.03 13.52 -5.24
C LEU A 226 -10.83 14.06 -4.44
N GLY A 227 -10.93 15.28 -3.90
CA GLY A 227 -9.92 15.86 -3.02
C GLY A 227 -9.75 15.06 -1.73
N ASP A 228 -10.85 14.73 -1.06
CA ASP A 228 -10.84 13.91 0.16
C ASP A 228 -10.25 12.52 -0.09
N MET A 229 -10.63 11.89 -1.20
CA MET A 229 -10.09 10.59 -1.60
C MET A 229 -8.60 10.67 -1.92
N SER A 230 -8.13 11.74 -2.57
CA SER A 230 -6.69 11.95 -2.82
C SER A 230 -5.90 12.04 -1.52
N LEU A 231 -6.42 12.76 -0.54
CA LEU A 231 -5.80 12.87 0.78
C LEU A 231 -5.79 11.52 1.51
N SER A 232 -6.90 10.79 1.52
CA SER A 232 -6.98 9.45 2.10
C SER A 232 -6.02 8.46 1.43
N LEU A 233 -5.88 8.52 0.10
CA LEU A 233 -4.89 7.73 -0.63
C LEU A 233 -3.45 8.10 -0.26
N SER A 234 -3.17 9.39 -0.02
CA SER A 234 -1.85 9.82 0.46
C SER A 234 -1.55 9.29 1.86
N ARG A 235 -2.53 9.29 2.77
CA ARG A 235 -2.37 8.70 4.12
C ARG A 235 -2.18 7.19 4.04
N LEU A 236 -3.01 6.49 3.26
CA LEU A 236 -2.87 5.06 2.98
C LEU A 236 -1.51 4.71 2.38
N LYS A 237 -0.98 5.53 1.47
CA LYS A 237 0.37 5.35 0.92
C LYS A 237 1.43 5.48 2.01
N GLY A 238 1.31 6.49 2.88
CA GLY A 238 2.20 6.66 4.03
C GLY A 238 2.18 5.46 4.98
N LEU A 239 0.98 4.98 5.32
CA LEU A 239 0.79 3.77 6.12
C LEU A 239 1.41 2.55 5.42
N ALA A 240 1.12 2.31 4.15
CA ALA A 240 1.65 1.18 3.40
C ALA A 240 3.18 1.19 3.33
N GLN A 241 3.80 2.35 3.14
CA GLN A 241 5.26 2.48 3.18
C GLN A 241 5.81 2.17 4.58
N GLY A 242 5.19 2.72 5.63
CA GLY A 242 5.58 2.44 7.01
C GLY A 242 5.46 0.96 7.38
N LEU A 243 4.34 0.33 7.02
CA LEU A 243 4.10 -1.10 7.19
C LEU A 243 5.15 -1.95 6.45
N SER A 244 5.47 -1.60 5.20
CA SER A 244 6.51 -2.30 4.42
C SER A 244 7.87 -2.24 5.10
N THR A 245 8.30 -1.04 5.54
CA THR A 245 9.59 -0.88 6.23
C THR A 245 9.63 -1.62 7.57
N GLU A 246 8.51 -1.67 8.29
CA GLU A 246 8.42 -2.39 9.56
C GLU A 246 8.46 -3.91 9.37
N LEU A 247 7.82 -4.42 8.32
CA LEU A 247 7.92 -5.83 7.95
C LEU A 247 9.35 -6.22 7.57
N GLU A 248 10.06 -5.37 6.81
CA GLU A 248 11.47 -5.57 6.50
C GLU A 248 12.33 -5.59 7.78
N ASP A 249 12.15 -4.61 8.67
CA ASP A 249 12.83 -4.56 9.97
C ASP A 249 12.58 -5.83 10.80
N GLN A 250 11.31 -6.24 10.93
CA GLN A 250 10.94 -7.44 11.68
C GLN A 250 11.49 -8.72 11.06
N ASN A 251 11.54 -8.82 9.73
CA ASN A 251 12.17 -9.96 9.06
C ASN A 251 13.66 -10.07 9.45
N THR A 252 14.40 -8.96 9.44
CA THR A 252 15.80 -9.00 9.88
C THR A 252 15.96 -9.36 11.36
N LEU A 253 15.00 -8.96 12.20
CA LEU A 253 14.99 -9.35 13.61
C LEU A 253 14.72 -10.85 13.77
N ILE A 254 13.75 -11.40 13.02
CA ILE A 254 13.43 -12.83 13.03
C ILE A 254 14.65 -13.67 12.60
N ASP A 255 15.39 -13.27 11.56
CA ASP A 255 16.61 -13.98 11.13
C ASP A 255 17.67 -14.04 12.24
N ARG A 256 17.84 -12.93 12.98
CA ARG A 256 18.74 -12.87 14.14
C ARG A 256 18.24 -13.76 15.28
N LEU A 257 16.94 -13.74 15.56
CA LEU A 257 16.33 -14.60 16.57
C LEU A 257 16.52 -16.08 16.24
N GLN A 258 16.30 -16.47 14.98
CA GLN A 258 16.48 -17.84 14.53
C GLN A 258 17.93 -18.29 14.73
N THR A 259 18.89 -17.49 14.29
CA THR A 259 20.33 -17.78 14.47
C THR A 259 20.70 -17.86 15.97
N GLY A 260 20.16 -16.95 16.79
CA GLY A 260 20.37 -16.94 18.23
C GLY A 260 19.77 -18.17 18.93
N ALA A 261 18.57 -18.58 18.52
CA ALA A 261 17.88 -19.74 19.03
C ALA A 261 18.63 -21.04 18.68
N ASP A 262 19.06 -21.22 17.43
CA ASP A 262 19.83 -22.39 17.00
C ASP A 262 21.13 -22.55 17.80
N LYS A 263 21.81 -21.42 18.04
CA LYS A 263 23.03 -21.40 18.86
C LYS A 263 22.77 -21.74 20.33
N ALA A 264 21.68 -21.21 20.90
CA ALA A 264 21.29 -21.51 22.26
C ALA A 264 20.91 -22.99 22.41
N ASP A 265 20.13 -23.55 21.48
CA ASP A 265 19.74 -24.96 21.46
C ASP A 265 20.97 -25.87 21.38
N TRP A 266 21.89 -25.62 20.44
CA TRP A 266 23.12 -26.40 20.32
C TRP A 266 23.95 -26.40 21.62
N ARG A 267 24.06 -25.24 22.28
CA ARG A 267 24.77 -25.12 23.56
C ARG A 267 24.06 -25.86 24.68
N ILE A 268 22.73 -25.76 24.78
CA ILE A 268 21.92 -26.47 25.76
C ILE A 268 22.12 -27.98 25.61
N GLN A 269 22.00 -28.51 24.39
CA GLN A 269 22.17 -29.94 24.11
C GLN A 269 23.58 -30.42 24.50
N ARG A 270 24.62 -29.64 24.15
CA ARG A 270 26.01 -29.96 24.52
C ARG A 270 26.20 -29.97 26.04
N GLN A 271 25.67 -28.97 26.74
CA GLN A 271 25.78 -28.87 28.20
C GLN A 271 24.99 -29.97 28.90
N ASN A 272 23.80 -30.31 28.44
CA ASN A 272 23.01 -31.43 28.96
C ASN A 272 23.79 -32.74 28.85
N LYS A 273 24.42 -33.02 27.70
CA LYS A 273 25.26 -34.21 27.50
C LYS A 273 26.48 -34.22 28.42
N ASP A 274 27.09 -33.06 28.64
CA ASP A 274 28.24 -32.92 29.55
C ASP A 274 27.85 -33.12 31.02
N MET A 275 26.70 -32.61 31.44
CA MET A 275 26.14 -32.84 32.78
C MET A 275 25.76 -34.31 32.98
N GLU A 276 25.11 -34.95 32.00
CA GLU A 276 24.76 -36.37 32.08
C GLU A 276 25.99 -37.26 32.24
N ARG A 277 27.10 -36.93 31.55
CA ARG A 277 28.39 -37.63 31.71
C ARG A 277 29.03 -37.42 33.08
N LEU A 278 28.82 -36.26 33.70
CA LEU A 278 29.27 -35.99 35.06
C LEU A 278 28.47 -36.79 36.10
N LEU A 279 27.16 -36.94 35.90
CA LEU A 279 26.26 -37.64 36.83
C LEU A 279 26.32 -39.18 36.72
N LYS A 280 26.70 -39.72 35.56
CA LYS A 280 26.80 -41.17 35.33
C LYS A 280 28.11 -41.81 35.85
N LYS A 281 28.99 -41.04 36.50
CA LYS A 281 30.25 -41.52 37.09
C LYS A 281 30.27 -41.32 38.59
#